data_AF-A0A482W8D6-F1
#
_entry.id   AF-A0A482W8D6-F1
#
_cell.length_a   1.000
_cell.length_b   1.000
_cell.length_c   1.000
_cell.angle_alpha   90.00
_cell.angle_beta   90.00
_cell.angle_gamma   90.00
#
_symmetry.space_group_name_H-M   'P 1'
#
loop_
_entity.id
_entity.type
_entity.pdbx_description
1 polymer ?
#
loop_
_entity_poly.entity_id
_entity_poly.type
_entity_poly.pdbx_seq_one_letter_code
_entity_poly.pdbx_strand_id
1 'polypeptide(L)'
;MLGVMAFGTVFFWSIFPILDKSFKNYRLPFYAWYPYNTKTSPFYEITYVYQVFGTSFIALTNVCIDTLIASLNMYTGTQFDLLCDDLRNLYDPDEEGISKKLMTCIKHHKQILRFASNSNEFVNWIYFLQFF
;
A
#
# COMPACT_ATOMS: atom_id res chain seq x y z
N MET A 1 2.20 -7.04 9.90
CA MET A 1 0.93 -7.06 10.66
C MET A 1 -0.27 -6.82 9.75
N LEU A 2 -0.31 -5.74 8.95
CA LEU A 2 -1.40 -5.44 8.00
C LEU A 2 -1.71 -6.59 7.02
N GLY A 3 -0.69 -7.15 6.37
CA GLY A 3 -0.88 -8.25 5.42
C GLY A 3 -1.52 -9.49 6.04
N VAL A 4 -1.14 -9.85 7.27
CA VAL A 4 -1.70 -11.01 7.97
C VAL A 4 -3.21 -10.81 8.24
N MET A 5 -3.61 -9.60 8.63
CA MET A 5 -5.01 -9.26 8.86
C MET A 5 -5.82 -9.29 7.55
N ALA A 6 -5.25 -8.74 6.47
CA ALA A 6 -5.90 -8.74 5.15
C ALA A 6 -6.11 -10.16 4.62
N PHE A 7 -5.06 -10.99 4.59
CA PHE A 7 -5.16 -12.38 4.14
C PHE A 7 -6.08 -13.22 5.03
N GLY A 8 -6.05 -13.01 6.35
CA GLY A 8 -6.98 -13.67 7.28
C GLY A 8 -8.44 -13.32 7.01
N THR A 9 -8.72 -12.05 6.68
CA THR A 9 -10.06 -11.58 6.33
C THR A 9 -10.56 -12.20 5.02
N VAL A 10 -9.72 -12.22 3.98
CA VAL A 10 -10.07 -12.84 2.69
C VAL A 10 -10.33 -14.33 2.86
N PHE A 11 -9.48 -15.02 3.63
CA PHE A 11 -9.65 -16.44 3.92
C PHE A 11 -10.97 -16.71 4.65
N PHE A 12 -11.28 -15.91 5.68
CA PHE A 12 -12.52 -16.04 6.44
C PHE A 12 -13.76 -15.83 5.56
N TRP A 13 -13.80 -14.76 4.76
CA TRP A 13 -14.90 -14.48 3.83
C TRP A 13 -15.05 -15.56 2.75
N SER A 14 -13.93 -16.09 2.26
CA SER A 14 -13.93 -17.16 1.24
C SER A 14 -14.46 -18.48 1.77
N ILE A 15 -14.40 -18.74 3.08
CA ILE A 15 -14.84 -20.00 3.70
C ILE A 15 -16.22 -19.86 4.36
N PHE A 16 -16.69 -18.64 4.61
CA PHE A 16 -17.99 -18.37 5.21
C PHE A 16 -19.17 -19.10 4.53
N PRO A 17 -19.31 -19.14 3.19
CA PRO A 17 -20.39 -19.88 2.53
C PRO A 17 -20.33 -21.40 2.74
N ILE A 18 -19.14 -21.93 3.03
CA ILE A 18 -18.89 -23.35 3.29
C ILE A 18 -19.31 -23.69 4.72
N LEU A 19 -18.90 -22.86 5.69
CA LEU A 19 -19.22 -23.03 7.11
C LEU A 19 -20.73 -22.99 7.37
N ASP A 20 -21.42 -22.05 6.73
CA ASP A 20 -22.88 -21.88 6.85
C ASP A 20 -23.68 -22.84 5.94
N LYS A 21 -23.01 -23.74 5.20
CA LYS A 21 -23.61 -24.67 4.22
C LYS A 21 -24.42 -23.98 3.10
N SER A 22 -24.33 -22.66 3.00
CA SER A 22 -24.97 -21.81 2.00
C SER A 22 -24.53 -22.15 0.56
N PHE A 23 -23.36 -22.80 0.38
CA PHE A 23 -22.92 -23.31 -0.93
C PHE A 23 -23.92 -24.27 -1.59
N LYS A 24 -24.74 -25.00 -0.81
CA LYS A 24 -25.80 -25.88 -1.34
C LYS A 24 -26.86 -25.11 -2.14
N ASN A 25 -27.02 -23.82 -1.85
CA ASN A 25 -27.92 -22.91 -2.56
C ASN A 25 -27.18 -22.11 -3.66
N TYR A 26 -25.97 -22.54 -4.05
CA TYR A 26 -25.10 -21.85 -5.01
C TYR A 26 -24.77 -20.41 -4.60
N ARG A 27 -24.61 -20.17 -3.29
CA ARG A 27 -24.22 -18.85 -2.76
C ARG A 27 -22.72 -18.62 -2.96
N LEU A 28 -22.37 -17.63 -3.77
CA LEU A 28 -21.01 -17.15 -3.96
C LEU A 28 -20.48 -16.38 -2.73
N PRO A 29 -19.15 -16.30 -2.52
CA PRO A 29 -18.54 -15.50 -1.45
C PRO A 29 -18.97 -14.04 -1.46
N PHE A 30 -19.05 -13.44 -2.65
CA PHE A 30 -19.52 -12.08 -2.86
C PHE A 30 -20.75 -12.08 -3.76
N TYR A 31 -21.76 -11.30 -3.38
CA TYR A 31 -22.96 -11.14 -4.17
C TYR A 31 -22.66 -10.25 -5.38
N ALA A 32 -22.77 -10.83 -6.59
CA ALA A 32 -22.55 -10.11 -7.85
C ALA A 32 -23.45 -10.70 -8.93
N TRP A 33 -23.85 -9.85 -9.88
CA TRP A 33 -24.60 -10.28 -11.06
C TRP A 33 -23.64 -10.69 -12.17
N TYR A 34 -23.91 -11.83 -12.80
CA TYR A 34 -23.15 -12.36 -13.92
C TYR A 34 -24.07 -12.58 -15.12
N PRO A 35 -23.59 -12.38 -16.36
CA PRO A 35 -24.37 -12.58 -17.58
C PRO A 35 -24.60 -14.06 -17.93
N TYR A 36 -24.38 -14.98 -16.99
CA TYR A 36 -24.54 -16.43 -17.13
C TYR A 36 -25.09 -17.03 -15.84
N ASN A 37 -25.62 -18.26 -15.91
CA ASN A 37 -26.18 -18.95 -14.75
C ASN A 37 -25.08 -19.50 -13.83
N THR A 38 -24.81 -18.81 -12.74
CA THR A 38 -23.85 -19.22 -11.69
C THR A 38 -24.38 -20.34 -10.80
N LYS A 39 -25.62 -20.81 -10.97
CA LYS A 39 -26.22 -21.92 -10.21
C LYS A 39 -26.09 -23.27 -10.93
N THR A 40 -25.22 -23.35 -11.93
CA THR A 40 -25.00 -24.56 -12.72
C THR A 40 -23.51 -24.89 -12.72
N SER A 41 -23.16 -26.16 -12.49
CA SER A 41 -21.79 -26.64 -12.63
C SER A 41 -21.42 -26.73 -14.12
N PRO A 42 -20.21 -26.33 -14.55
CA PRO A 42 -19.03 -25.93 -13.77
C PRO A 42 -18.90 -24.42 -13.51
N PHE A 43 -19.89 -23.61 -13.93
CA PHE A 43 -19.80 -22.15 -13.86
C PHE A 43 -19.74 -21.63 -12.43
N TYR A 44 -20.48 -22.26 -11.50
CA TYR A 44 -20.42 -21.91 -10.08
C TYR A 44 -18.99 -21.97 -9.52
N GLU A 45 -18.30 -23.08 -9.76
CA GLU A 45 -16.96 -23.36 -9.24
C GLU A 45 -15.94 -22.41 -9.84
N ILE A 46 -16.03 -22.14 -11.14
CA ILE A 46 -15.17 -21.18 -11.84
C ILE A 46 -15.36 -19.78 -11.26
N THR A 47 -16.60 -19.33 -11.10
CA THR A 47 -16.90 -18.00 -10.53
C THR A 47 -16.46 -17.90 -9.07
N TYR A 48 -16.61 -18.97 -8.29
CA TYR A 48 -16.16 -19.02 -6.90
C TYR A 48 -14.65 -18.80 -6.80
N VAL A 49 -13.88 -19.58 -7.57
CA VAL A 49 -12.42 -19.49 -7.61
C VAL A 49 -12.00 -18.11 -8.11
N TYR A 50 -12.66 -17.59 -9.15
CA TYR A 50 -12.43 -16.24 -9.65
C TYR A 50 -12.63 -15.16 -8.58
N GLN A 51 -13.72 -15.22 -7.80
CA GLN A 51 -13.96 -14.26 -6.72
C GLN A 51 -12.89 -14.34 -5.63
N VAL A 52 -12.48 -15.55 -5.22
CA VAL A 52 -11.43 -15.73 -4.20
C VAL A 52 -10.10 -15.15 -4.68
N PHE A 53 -9.70 -15.42 -5.92
CA PHE A 53 -8.48 -14.86 -6.50
C PHE A 53 -8.57 -13.34 -6.67
N GLY A 54 -9.69 -12.84 -7.21
CA GLY A 54 -9.93 -11.41 -7.42
C GLY A 54 -9.84 -10.63 -6.11
N THR A 55 -10.54 -11.09 -5.08
CA THR A 55 -10.51 -10.46 -3.75
C THR A 55 -9.13 -10.55 -3.11
N SER A 56 -8.42 -11.67 -3.26
CA SER A 56 -7.04 -11.80 -2.77
C SER A 56 -6.09 -10.81 -3.45
N PHE A 57 -6.22 -10.62 -4.76
CA PHE A 57 -5.43 -9.66 -5.52
C PHE A 57 -5.74 -8.23 -5.08
N ILE A 58 -7.01 -7.86 -4.96
CA ILE A 58 -7.44 -6.54 -4.47
C ILE A 58 -6.89 -6.28 -3.06
N ALA A 59 -6.99 -7.25 -2.15
CA ALA A 59 -6.48 -7.12 -0.79
C ALA A 59 -4.94 -6.92 -0.77
N LEU A 60 -4.21 -7.69 -1.58
CA LEU A 60 -2.76 -7.53 -1.73
C LEU A 60 -2.39 -6.15 -2.27
N THR A 61 -3.07 -5.70 -3.34
CA THR A 61 -2.83 -4.37 -3.92
C THR A 61 -3.05 -3.26 -2.89
N ASN A 62 -4.13 -3.32 -2.11
CA ASN A 62 -4.37 -2.34 -1.04
C ASN A 62 -3.25 -2.35 0.01
N VAL A 63 -2.85 -3.52 0.50
CA VAL A 63 -1.74 -3.63 1.47
C VAL A 63 -0.44 -3.08 0.91
N CYS A 64 -0.14 -3.35 -0.37
CA CYS A 64 1.04 -2.82 -1.04
C CYS A 64 0.99 -1.29 -1.16
N ILE A 65 -0.17 -0.72 -1.48
CA ILE A 65 -0.38 0.73 -1.57
C ILE A 65 -0.17 1.37 -0.19
N ASP A 66 -0.82 0.87 0.86
CA ASP A 66 -0.67 1.40 2.22
C ASP A 66 0.78 1.31 2.70
N THR A 67 1.46 0.20 2.40
CA THR A 67 2.88 0.00 2.73
C THR A 67 3.77 0.95 1.96
N LEU A 68 3.49 1.18 0.67
CA LEU A 68 4.23 2.14 -0.14
C LEU A 68 4.09 3.55 0.44
N ILE A 69 2.87 3.99 0.77
CA ILE A 69 2.62 5.29 1.39
C ILE A 69 3.40 5.43 2.70
N ALA A 70 3.33 4.42 3.57
CA ALA A 70 4.08 4.42 4.83
C ALA A 70 5.60 4.51 4.59
N SER A 71 6.12 3.75 3.62
CA SER A 71 7.56 3.76 3.30
C SER A 71 8.04 5.08 2.70
N LEU A 72 7.24 5.75 1.85
CA LEU A 72 7.59 7.07 1.31
C LEU A 72 7.69 8.13 2.43
N ASN A 73 6.74 8.11 3.38
CA ASN A 73 6.77 8.99 4.54
C ASN A 73 7.96 8.68 5.46
N MET A 74 8.19 7.39 5.75
CA MET A 74 9.33 6.96 6.55
C MET A 74 10.65 7.38 5.91
N TYR A 75 10.81 7.16 4.60
CA TYR A 75 12.00 7.56 3.86
C TYR A 75 12.23 9.08 3.94
N THR A 76 11.17 9.88 3.78
CA THR A 76 11.25 11.34 3.94
C THR A 76 11.77 11.71 5.34
N GLY A 77 11.22 11.09 6.40
CA GLY A 77 11.68 11.27 7.77
C GLY A 77 13.14 10.89 7.97
N THR A 78 13.54 9.70 7.52
CA THR A 78 14.94 9.23 7.61
C THR A 78 15.91 10.17 6.88
N GLN A 79 15.53 10.71 5.72
CA GLN A 79 16.37 11.67 5.02
C GLN A 79 16.52 13.00 5.79
N PHE A 80 15.47 13.45 6.48
CA PHE A 80 15.57 14.59 7.40
C PHE A 80 16.46 14.30 8.61
N ASP A 81 16.38 13.10 9.18
CA ASP A 81 17.26 12.69 10.28
C ASP A 81 18.73 12.69 9.84
N LEU A 82 19.02 12.15 8.65
CA LEU A 82 20.36 12.17 8.06
C LEU A 82 20.84 13.61 7.83
N LEU A 83 19.99 14.48 7.28
CA LEU A 83 20.31 15.90 7.12
C LEU A 83 20.62 16.56 8.48
N CYS A 84 19.87 16.24 9.53
CA CYS A 84 20.13 16.78 10.87
C CYS A 84 21.46 16.27 11.42
N ASP A 85 21.82 15.03 11.15
CA ASP A 85 23.11 14.46 11.54
C ASP A 85 24.27 15.11 10.76
N ASP A 86 24.13 15.29 9.44
CA ASP A 86 25.12 16.00 8.61
C ASP A 86 25.31 17.45 9.09
N LEU A 87 24.21 18.13 9.46
CA LEU A 87 24.24 19.49 10.01
C LEU A 87 24.93 19.54 11.39
N ARG A 88 24.74 18.53 12.24
CA ARG A 88 25.44 18.42 13.54
C ARG A 88 26.93 18.15 13.36
N ASN A 89 27.30 17.43 12.29
CA ASN A 89 28.67 17.04 11.97
C ASN A 89 29.32 17.94 10.91
N LEU A 90 28.90 19.21 10.81
CA LEU A 90 29.42 20.19 9.85
C LEU A 90 30.90 20.56 10.01
N TYR A 91 31.55 20.14 11.11
CA TYR A 91 32.92 20.51 11.41
C TYR A 91 33.88 20.10 10.28
N ASP A 92 34.72 21.06 9.88
CA ASP A 92 35.84 20.87 8.97
C ASP A 92 36.97 21.79 9.43
N PRO A 93 38.25 21.34 9.38
CA PRO A 93 39.39 22.19 9.72
C PRO A 93 39.55 23.40 8.79
N ASP A 94 38.97 23.36 7.59
CA ASP A 94 39.03 24.43 6.59
C ASP A 94 37.67 25.11 6.38
N GLU A 95 37.65 26.44 6.27
CA GLU A 95 36.42 27.23 6.10
C GLU A 95 35.73 26.92 4.76
N GLU A 96 36.52 26.64 3.71
CA GLU A 96 36.00 26.19 2.41
C GLU A 96 35.32 24.82 2.53
N GLY A 97 35.86 23.93 3.37
CA GLY A 97 35.29 22.63 3.70
C GLY A 97 33.92 22.74 4.37
N ILE A 98 33.78 23.63 5.35
CA ILE A 98 32.49 23.93 6.02
C ILE A 98 31.47 24.45 5.02
N SER A 99 31.85 25.42 4.19
CA SER A 99 30.98 26.02 3.17
C SER A 99 30.48 24.96 2.17
N LYS A 100 31.35 24.05 1.74
CA LYS A 100 31.00 22.95 0.83
C LYS A 100 30.05 21.93 1.46
N LYS A 101 30.26 21.56 2.73
CA LYS A 101 29.36 20.68 3.48
C LYS A 101 27.98 21.32 3.67
N LEU A 102 27.94 22.60 4.03
CA LEU A 102 26.70 23.36 4.18
C LEU A 102 25.93 23.45 2.85
N MET A 103 26.62 23.73 1.75
CA MET A 103 26.03 23.72 0.41
C MET A 103 25.41 22.35 0.06
N THR A 104 26.06 21.27 0.47
CA THR A 104 25.56 19.90 0.28
C THR A 104 24.29 19.65 1.10
N CYS A 105 24.28 20.08 2.37
CA CYS A 105 23.10 20.01 3.23
C CYS A 105 21.90 20.79 2.64
N ILE A 106 22.14 22.01 2.12
CA ILE A 106 21.09 22.82 1.48
C ILE A 106 20.54 22.12 0.23
N LYS A 107 21.41 21.52 -0.59
CA LYS A 107 20.99 20.75 -1.78
C LYS A 107 20.17 19.52 -1.37
N HIS A 108 20.62 18.78 -0.38
CA HIS A 108 19.92 17.61 0.15
C HIS A 108 18.55 18.00 0.72
N HIS A 109 18.47 19.05 1.53
CA HIS A 109 17.20 19.60 2.03
C HIS A 109 16.20 19.90 0.90
N LYS A 110 16.66 20.58 -0.17
CA LYS A 110 15.81 20.86 -1.35
C LYS A 110 15.35 19.58 -2.05
N GLN A 111 16.21 18.56 -2.13
CA GLN A 111 15.85 17.27 -2.71
C GLN A 111 14.79 16.54 -1.88
N ILE A 112 14.91 16.57 -0.54
CA ILE A 112 13.91 15.98 0.37
C ILE A 112 12.56 16.67 0.18
N LEU A 113 12.53 18.01 0.15
CA LEU A 113 11.28 18.76 -0.07
C LEU A 113 10.64 18.44 -1.42
N ARG A 114 11.45 18.33 -2.48
CA ARG A 114 10.95 17.95 -3.81
C ARG A 114 10.39 16.53 -3.81
N PHE A 115 11.07 15.59 -3.17
CA PHE A 115 10.60 14.22 -3.01
C PHE A 115 9.28 14.17 -2.25
N ALA A 116 9.21 14.83 -1.09
CA ALA A 116 8.00 14.90 -0.26
C ALA A 116 6.82 15.51 -1.01
N SER A 117 7.04 16.58 -1.78
CA SER A 117 6.00 17.20 -2.61
C SER A 117 5.47 16.22 -3.67
N ASN A 118 6.36 15.53 -4.39
CA ASN A 118 5.99 14.56 -5.41
C ASN A 118 5.25 13.35 -4.80
N SER A 119 5.73 12.84 -3.66
CA SER A 119 5.05 11.77 -2.93
C SER A 119 3.67 12.21 -2.48
N ASN A 120 3.52 13.42 -1.96
CA ASN A 120 2.23 13.94 -1.52
C ASN A 120 1.22 14.07 -2.67
N GLU A 121 1.66 14.54 -3.84
CA GLU A 121 0.80 14.61 -5.04
C GLU A 121 0.30 13.22 -5.47
N PHE A 122 1.21 12.23 -5.53
CA PHE A 122 0.86 10.85 -5.85
C PHE A 122 -0.11 10.24 -4.82
N VAL A 123 0.16 10.45 -3.53
CA VAL A 123 -0.62 9.88 -2.43
C VAL A 123 -1.98 10.56 -2.26
N ASN A 124 -2.09 11.87 -2.51
CA ASN A 124 -3.36 12.60 -2.43
C ASN A 124 -4.43 12.01 -3.36
N TRP A 125 -4.03 11.61 -4.57
CA TRP A 125 -4.95 10.97 -5.51
C TRP A 125 -5.47 9.63 -4.98
N ILE A 126 -4.60 8.84 -4.34
CA ILE A 126 -4.96 7.56 -3.75
C ILE A 126 -5.90 7.76 -2.55
N TYR A 127 -5.59 8.71 -1.66
CA TYR A 127 -6.45 9.03 -0.52
C TYR A 127 -7.83 9.51 -0.94
N PHE A 128 -7.91 10.30 -2.02
CA PHE A 128 -9.20 10.70 -2.58
C PHE A 128 -10.04 9.47 -2.96
N LEU A 129 -9.45 8.48 -3.64
CA LEU A 129 -10.16 7.25 -4.02
C LEU A 129 -10.48 6.32 -2.86
N GLN A 130 -9.70 6.37 -1.77
CA GLN A 130 -9.87 5.47 -0.62
C GLN A 130 -10.93 5.97 0.37
N PHE A 131 -11.04 7.28 0.55
CA PHE A 131 -11.88 7.90 1.59
C PHE A 131 -13.06 8.71 1.06
N PHE A 132 -13.14 8.95 -0.26
CA PHE A 132 -14.22 9.69 -0.90
C PHE A 132 -14.87 8.86 -2.01
#